data_AF-A0A5C3NZ19-F1
#
_entry.id   AF-A0A5C3NZ19-F1
#
_cell.length_a   1.000
_cell.length_b   1.000
_cell.length_c   1.000
_cell.angle_alpha   90.00
_cell.angle_beta   90.00
_cell.angle_gamma   90.00
#
_symmetry.space_group_name_H-M   'P 1'
#
loop_
_entity.id
_entity.type
_entity.pdbx_description
1 polymer ?
#
loop_
_entity_poly.entity_id
_entity_poly.type
_entity_poly.pdbx_seq_one_letter_code
_entity_poly.pdbx_strand_id
1 'polypeptide(L)'
;LRQYELTVKEWEIVRQLREVLKIFKDATLFFSRSGTPSLATVIPAIDHIDQVLTTASLSHHQYDLAVRMACKLAKVLLNKYYSLTDSSNTYRIAIILHPRHKLSYFKKLRWTDAWQRTA
;
A
#
# COMPACT_ATOMS: atom_id res chain seq x y z
N LEU A 1 -1.02 -35.36 -15.73
CA LEU A 1 -1.06 -33.93 -16.15
C LEU A 1 -2.40 -33.27 -15.81
N ARG A 2 -3.56 -33.85 -16.19
CA ARG A 2 -4.89 -33.29 -15.85
C ARG A 2 -5.19 -33.04 -14.35
N GLN A 3 -4.59 -33.80 -13.44
CA GLN A 3 -4.76 -33.58 -11.99
C GLN A 3 -4.12 -32.30 -11.45
N TYR A 4 -3.27 -31.64 -12.26
CA TYR A 4 -2.63 -30.37 -11.93
C TYR A 4 -3.23 -29.18 -12.72
N GLU A 5 -4.28 -29.43 -13.51
CA GLU A 5 -4.98 -28.36 -14.23
C GLU A 5 -5.84 -27.58 -13.24
N LEU A 6 -5.65 -26.26 -13.22
CA LEU A 6 -6.51 -25.38 -12.44
C LEU A 6 -7.93 -25.41 -13.01
N THR A 7 -8.89 -25.51 -12.12
CA THR A 7 -10.30 -25.37 -12.44
C THR A 7 -10.60 -23.95 -12.93
N VAL A 8 -11.73 -23.78 -13.62
CA VAL A 8 -12.19 -22.44 -14.07
C VAL A 8 -12.28 -21.45 -12.92
N LYS A 9 -12.72 -21.92 -11.73
CA LYS A 9 -12.80 -21.09 -10.53
C LYS A 9 -11.41 -20.68 -10.03
N GLU A 10 -10.45 -21.60 -10.00
CA GLU A 10 -9.08 -21.27 -9.58
C GLU A 10 -8.40 -20.32 -10.55
N TRP A 11 -8.63 -20.47 -11.86
CA TRP A 11 -8.15 -19.51 -12.87
C TRP A 11 -8.71 -18.10 -12.65
N GLU A 12 -9.99 -18.00 -12.27
CA GLU A 12 -10.61 -16.73 -11.92
C GLU A 12 -9.97 -16.11 -10.67
N ILE A 13 -9.73 -16.91 -9.63
CA ILE A 13 -9.02 -16.46 -8.42
C ILE A 13 -7.60 -15.98 -8.75
N VAL A 14 -6.86 -16.69 -9.61
CA VAL A 14 -5.52 -16.30 -10.05
C VAL A 14 -5.55 -14.97 -10.81
N ARG A 15 -6.54 -14.77 -11.68
CA ARG A 15 -6.74 -13.51 -12.40
C ARG A 15 -6.99 -12.36 -11.42
N GLN A 16 -7.89 -12.55 -10.47
CA GLN A 16 -8.19 -11.58 -9.43
C GLN A 16 -6.98 -11.25 -8.56
N LEU A 17 -6.22 -12.27 -8.16
CA LEU A 17 -5.00 -12.10 -7.39
C LEU A 17 -3.96 -11.27 -8.15
N ARG A 18 -3.80 -11.51 -9.46
CA ARG A 18 -2.91 -10.72 -10.32
C ARG A 18 -3.25 -9.23 -10.29
N GLU A 19 -4.54 -8.89 -10.34
CA GLU A 19 -4.98 -7.49 -10.30
C GLU A 19 -4.63 -6.82 -8.97
N VAL A 20 -4.83 -7.51 -7.85
CA VAL A 20 -4.44 -7.00 -6.52
C VAL A 20 -2.92 -6.89 -6.39
N LEU A 21 -2.17 -7.85 -6.90
CA LEU A 21 -0.70 -7.86 -6.81
C LEU A 21 -0.04 -6.75 -7.65
N LYS A 22 -0.75 -6.20 -8.64
CA LYS A 22 -0.23 -5.15 -9.53
C LYS A 22 0.28 -3.94 -8.75
N ILE A 23 -0.42 -3.51 -7.69
CA ILE A 23 0.00 -2.33 -6.91
C ILE A 23 1.36 -2.53 -6.24
N PHE A 24 1.65 -3.75 -5.76
CA PHE A 24 2.94 -4.07 -5.15
C PHE A 24 4.05 -4.09 -6.19
N LYS A 25 3.77 -4.62 -7.38
CA LYS A 25 4.71 -4.58 -8.51
C LYS A 25 5.02 -3.14 -8.90
N ASP A 26 4.01 -2.31 -9.06
CA ASP A 26 4.16 -0.90 -9.45
C ASP A 26 4.96 -0.12 -8.40
N ALA A 27 4.67 -0.33 -7.11
CA ALA A 27 5.45 0.24 -6.00
C ALA A 27 6.92 -0.24 -6.03
N THR A 28 7.15 -1.54 -6.20
CA THR A 28 8.52 -2.11 -6.27
C THR A 28 9.32 -1.52 -7.42
N LEU A 29 8.72 -1.44 -8.60
CA LEU A 29 9.35 -0.84 -9.78
C LEU A 29 9.61 0.65 -9.59
N PHE A 30 8.70 1.36 -8.92
CA PHE A 30 8.88 2.77 -8.58
C PHE A 30 10.11 2.98 -7.66
N PHE A 31 10.23 2.17 -6.60
CA PHE A 31 11.37 2.27 -5.66
C PHE A 31 12.69 1.71 -6.20
N SER A 32 12.65 0.92 -7.27
CA SER A 32 13.85 0.38 -7.92
C SER A 32 14.50 1.35 -8.91
N ARG A 33 13.91 2.54 -9.13
CA ARG A 33 14.47 3.57 -10.02
C ARG A 33 15.73 4.16 -9.40
N SER A 34 16.80 4.26 -10.19
CA SER A 34 18.01 4.96 -9.79
C SER A 34 17.81 6.48 -9.81
N GLY A 35 18.51 7.19 -8.92
CA GLY A 35 18.66 8.65 -8.98
C GLY A 35 17.48 9.49 -8.46
N THR A 36 16.46 8.90 -7.83
CA THR A 36 15.33 9.67 -7.27
C THR A 36 15.29 9.55 -5.75
N PRO A 37 15.29 10.65 -4.97
CA PRO A 37 15.11 10.58 -3.51
C PRO A 37 13.75 9.97 -3.18
N SER A 38 13.74 8.74 -2.67
CA SER A 38 12.51 7.96 -2.48
C SER A 38 11.89 8.13 -1.10
N LEU A 39 12.63 8.68 -0.13
CA LEU A 39 12.21 8.66 1.28
C LEU A 39 10.89 9.39 1.53
N ALA A 40 10.70 10.56 0.89
CA ALA A 40 9.46 11.35 0.98
C ALA A 40 8.25 10.66 0.31
N THR A 41 8.48 9.63 -0.50
CA THR A 41 7.44 8.92 -1.25
C THR A 41 7.04 7.58 -0.63
N VAL A 42 7.76 7.11 0.39
CA VAL A 42 7.47 5.84 1.07
C VAL A 42 6.08 5.85 1.72
N ILE A 43 5.78 6.86 2.53
CA ILE A 43 4.48 6.97 3.19
C ILE A 43 3.34 7.11 2.15
N PRO A 44 3.41 8.01 1.15
CA PRO A 44 2.41 8.05 0.09
C PRO A 44 2.21 6.73 -0.64
N ALA A 45 3.27 5.95 -0.87
CA ALA A 45 3.16 4.64 -1.50
C ALA A 45 2.45 3.64 -0.58
N ILE A 46 2.75 3.64 0.72
CA ILE A 46 2.05 2.79 1.70
C ILE A 46 0.56 3.16 1.77
N ASP A 47 0.23 4.46 1.85
CA ASP A 47 -1.17 4.94 1.86
C ASP A 47 -1.93 4.47 0.60
N HIS A 48 -1.28 4.55 -0.56
CA HIS A 48 -1.89 4.10 -1.82
C HIS A 48 -2.10 2.59 -1.87
N ILE A 49 -1.13 1.79 -1.38
CA ILE A 49 -1.30 0.34 -1.26
C ILE A 49 -2.45 0.02 -0.30
N ASP A 50 -2.55 0.71 0.85
CA ASP A 50 -3.63 0.50 1.82
C ASP A 50 -5.00 0.77 1.21
N GLN A 51 -5.13 1.86 0.44
CA GLN A 51 -6.35 2.20 -0.26
C GLN A 51 -6.77 1.08 -1.23
N VAL A 52 -5.85 0.59 -2.07
CA VAL A 52 -6.13 -0.48 -3.03
C VAL A 52 -6.56 -1.76 -2.32
N LEU A 53 -5.85 -2.17 -1.26
CA LEU A 53 -6.20 -3.36 -0.48
C LEU A 53 -7.56 -3.22 0.22
N THR A 54 -7.88 -2.03 0.73
CA THR A 54 -9.17 -1.74 1.36
C THR A 54 -10.30 -1.90 0.35
N THR A 55 -10.18 -1.24 -0.79
CA THR A 55 -11.17 -1.32 -1.87
C THR A 55 -11.36 -2.75 -2.34
N ALA A 56 -10.27 -3.51 -2.54
CA ALA A 56 -10.36 -4.91 -2.95
C ALA A 56 -11.05 -5.77 -1.88
N SER A 57 -10.73 -5.59 -0.59
CA SER A 57 -11.32 -6.38 0.50
C SER A 57 -12.85 -6.19 0.66
N LEU A 58 -13.35 -5.01 0.28
CA LEU A 58 -14.77 -4.62 0.36
C LEU A 58 -15.55 -4.91 -0.94
N SER A 59 -14.88 -5.24 -2.04
CA SER A 59 -15.53 -5.42 -3.34
C SER A 59 -16.07 -6.85 -3.50
N HIS A 60 -17.18 -7.15 -2.82
CA HIS A 60 -17.83 -8.47 -2.77
C HIS A 60 -18.21 -9.05 -4.14
N HIS A 61 -18.52 -8.19 -5.12
CA HIS A 61 -18.93 -8.61 -6.46
C HIS A 61 -17.75 -8.81 -7.42
N GLN A 62 -16.57 -8.29 -7.08
CA GLN A 62 -15.39 -8.29 -7.95
C GLN A 62 -14.35 -9.35 -7.56
N TYR A 63 -14.29 -9.69 -6.27
CA TYR A 63 -13.27 -10.58 -5.74
C TYR A 63 -13.88 -11.73 -4.93
N ASP A 64 -13.32 -12.92 -5.14
CA ASP A 64 -13.59 -14.12 -4.35
C ASP A 64 -13.23 -13.88 -2.88
N LEU A 65 -13.90 -14.61 -1.99
CA LEU A 65 -13.67 -14.55 -0.56
C LEU A 65 -12.19 -14.75 -0.20
N ALA A 66 -11.50 -15.69 -0.86
CA ALA A 66 -10.09 -15.96 -0.60
C ALA A 66 -9.21 -14.73 -0.86
N VAL A 67 -9.42 -14.05 -1.99
CA VAL A 67 -8.66 -12.83 -2.36
C VAL A 67 -8.95 -11.70 -1.39
N ARG A 68 -10.22 -11.52 -1.02
CA ARG A 68 -10.62 -10.48 -0.07
C ARG A 68 -10.02 -10.69 1.32
N MET A 69 -9.99 -11.93 1.81
CA MET A 69 -9.37 -12.26 3.09
C MET A 69 -7.86 -12.09 3.03
N ALA A 70 -7.21 -12.47 1.93
CA ALA A 70 -5.80 -12.21 1.70
C ALA A 70 -5.50 -10.69 1.74
N CYS A 71 -6.35 -9.85 1.13
CA CYS A 71 -6.20 -8.39 1.19
C CYS A 71 -6.31 -7.85 2.63
N LYS A 72 -7.24 -8.37 3.44
CA LYS A 72 -7.35 -7.99 4.86
C LYS A 72 -6.09 -8.36 5.64
N LEU A 73 -5.54 -9.55 5.42
CA LEU A 73 -4.29 -9.98 6.06
C LEU A 73 -3.10 -9.12 5.60
N ALA A 74 -3.03 -8.80 4.30
CA ALA A 74 -2.00 -7.93 3.76
C ALA A 74 -2.04 -6.52 4.40
N LYS A 75 -3.24 -5.97 4.70
CA LYS A 75 -3.38 -4.71 5.44
C LYS A 75 -2.81 -4.78 6.85
N VAL A 76 -3.04 -5.87 7.58
CA VAL A 76 -2.47 -6.07 8.92
C VAL A 76 -0.94 -6.02 8.87
N LEU A 77 -0.35 -6.69 7.86
CA LEU A 77 1.09 -6.64 7.64
C LEU A 77 1.56 -5.24 7.24
N LEU A 78 0.84 -4.56 6.35
CA LEU A 78 1.16 -3.20 5.90
C LEU A 78 1.17 -2.21 7.08
N ASN A 79 0.21 -2.32 7.99
CA ASN A 79 0.13 -1.49 9.20
C ASN A 79 1.36 -1.68 10.11
N LYS A 80 1.92 -2.88 10.20
CA LYS A 80 3.18 -3.13 10.92
C LYS A 80 4.35 -2.39 10.29
N TYR A 81 4.44 -2.35 8.95
CA TYR A 81 5.49 -1.58 8.28
C TYR A 81 5.26 -0.08 8.40
N TYR A 82 3.99 0.35 8.35
CA TYR A 82 3.63 1.74 8.59
C TYR A 82 4.09 2.20 9.99
N SER A 83 3.86 1.40 11.05
CA SER A 83 4.31 1.75 12.40
C SER A 83 5.84 1.82 12.52
N LEU A 84 6.59 1.03 11.73
CA LEU A 84 8.05 1.13 11.68
C LEU A 84 8.49 2.41 10.98
N THR A 85 7.86 2.81 9.87
CA THR A 85 8.14 4.10 9.23
C THR A 85 7.76 5.29 10.12
N ASP A 86 6.70 5.14 10.93
CA ASP A 86 6.25 6.13 11.89
C ASP A 86 7.24 6.36 13.04
N SER A 87 7.91 5.29 13.48
CA SER A 87 8.89 5.35 14.57
C SER A 87 10.13 6.21 14.28
N SER A 88 10.37 6.58 13.03
CA SER A 88 11.50 7.40 12.61
C SER A 88 11.06 8.76 12.07
N ASN A 89 11.53 9.84 12.71
CA ASN A 89 11.29 11.20 12.25
C ASN A 89 11.81 11.48 10.83
N THR A 90 12.76 10.66 10.34
CA THR A 90 13.41 10.82 9.03
C THR A 90 12.40 10.82 7.87
N TYR A 91 11.41 9.93 7.89
CA TYR A 91 10.37 9.87 6.85
C TYR A 91 9.48 11.11 6.88
N ARG A 92 9.16 11.59 8.09
CA ARG A 92 8.34 12.78 8.30
C ARG A 92 9.04 14.03 7.79
N ILE A 93 10.30 14.22 8.18
CA ILE A 93 11.14 15.34 7.75
C ILE A 93 11.30 15.35 6.23
N ALA A 94 11.52 14.19 5.61
CA ALA A 94 11.62 14.08 4.15
C ALA A 94 10.35 14.58 3.42
N ILE A 95 9.16 14.26 3.93
CA ILE A 95 7.89 14.75 3.36
C ILE A 95 7.72 16.25 3.56
N ILE A 96 8.09 16.78 4.73
CA ILE A 96 8.05 18.23 5.02
C ILE A 96 8.96 19.00 4.06
N LEU A 97 10.16 18.48 3.80
CA LEU A 97 11.11 19.07 2.87
C LEU A 97 10.70 18.92 1.39
N HIS A 98 9.74 18.03 1.09
CA HIS A 98 9.29 17.82 -0.28
C HIS A 98 8.46 19.03 -0.78
N PRO A 99 8.88 19.73 -1.86
CA PRO A 99 8.32 21.02 -2.25
C PRO A 99 6.84 20.98 -2.63
N ARG A 100 6.32 19.82 -3.08
CA ARG A 100 4.89 19.61 -3.39
C ARG A 100 4.02 19.24 -2.19
N HIS A 101 4.58 18.60 -1.16
CA HIS A 101 3.79 18.02 -0.06
C HIS A 101 3.79 18.94 1.15
N LYS A 102 4.98 19.30 1.64
CA LYS A 102 5.20 20.17 2.82
C LYS A 102 4.24 19.78 3.96
N LEU A 103 3.80 20.77 4.74
CA LEU A 103 2.81 20.58 5.81
C LEU A 103 1.39 20.32 5.29
N SER A 104 1.12 20.57 4.01
CA SER A 104 -0.22 20.43 3.43
C SER A 104 -0.66 18.97 3.29
N TYR A 105 0.29 18.05 3.13
CA TYR A 105 0.03 16.62 3.05
C TYR A 105 -0.58 16.08 4.35
N PHE A 106 0.05 16.41 5.49
CA PHE A 106 -0.43 16.01 6.81
C PHE A 106 -1.79 16.59 7.17
N LYS A 107 -2.04 17.86 6.79
CA LYS A 107 -3.33 18.53 7.01
C LYS A 107 -4.48 17.87 6.23
N LYS A 108 -4.23 17.40 5.01
CA LYS A 108 -5.25 16.73 4.18
C LYS A 108 -5.62 15.34 4.70
N LEU A 109 -4.68 14.63 5.32
CA LEU A 109 -4.89 13.28 5.83
C LEU A 109 -5.47 13.23 7.26
N ARG A 110 -5.76 14.39 7.89
CA ARG A 110 -6.27 14.51 9.27
C ARG A 110 -5.47 13.69 10.28
N TRP A 111 -4.14 13.61 10.11
CA TRP A 111 -3.29 12.96 11.09
C TRP A 111 -3.32 13.72 12.42
N THR A 112 -3.32 12.96 13.53
CA THR A 112 -3.49 13.48 14.90
C THR A 112 -2.45 14.54 15.26
N ASP A 113 -2.81 15.52 16.11
CA ASP A 113 -1.97 16.68 16.46
C ASP A 113 -0.56 16.33 16.98
N ALA A 114 -0.37 15.12 17.51
CA ALA A 114 0.95 14.59 17.90
C ALA A 114 1.95 14.58 16.74
N TRP A 115 1.49 14.37 15.50
CA TRP A 115 2.27 14.42 14.27
C TRP A 115 2.69 15.82 13.84
N GLN A 116 1.95 16.86 14.24
CA GLN A 116 2.20 18.25 13.83
C GLN A 116 3.17 18.98 14.76
N ARG A 117 3.32 18.52 16.02
CA ARG A 117 4.09 19.21 17.07
C ARG A 117 5.51 18.68 17.30
N THR A 118 5.87 17.54 16.72
CA THR A 118 7.18 16.88 16.94
C THR A 118 8.13 16.96 15.74
N ALA A 119 7.79 17.77 14.73
CA ALA A 119 8.68 18.13 13.62
C ALA A 119 9.42 19.43 13.92
#